data_AF-A0A4P9YU41-F1
#
_entry.id   AF-A0A4P9YU41-F1
#
_cell.length_a   1.000
_cell.length_b   1.000
_cell.length_c   1.000
_cell.angle_alpha   90.00
_cell.angle_beta   90.00
_cell.angle_gamma   90.00
#
_symmetry.space_group_name_H-M   'P 1'
#
loop_
_entity.id
_entity.type
_entity.pdbx_description
1 polymer ?
#
loop_
_entity_poly.entity_id
_entity_poly.type
_entity_poly.pdbx_seq_one_letter_code
_entity_poly.pdbx_strand_id
1 'polypeptide(L)'
;MPPKRKRESLPVCGNPLYLNWVRQWEEEARQREDRNLRFTYKKATSILSGIGPKIVTQLEKRWAQHCTDHGIFNPTSPPRATEDAETSTTAPARKKTRTGRLYVPRHRSGAFALLLGLLKLELVDQTATRATLRQAAAPYTDTSFDVPAPGMRYTAWSSMNLLLSKELIVATGRPMVYSLTPSGNMLAEQLARTEGLFADELAHRNEAASA
;
A
#
# COMPACT_ATOMS: atom_id res chain seq x y z
N MET A 1 -13.91 -8.44 -30.76
CA MET A 1 -12.58 -7.96 -30.34
C MET A 1 -12.74 -6.57 -29.72
N PRO A 2 -12.34 -6.32 -28.45
CA PRO A 2 -12.35 -4.95 -27.93
C PRO A 2 -11.22 -4.14 -28.59
N PRO A 3 -11.45 -2.85 -28.90
CA PRO A 3 -10.44 -2.02 -29.56
C PRO A 3 -9.24 -1.81 -28.63
N LYS A 4 -8.03 -2.03 -29.17
CA LYS A 4 -6.77 -1.76 -28.46
C LYS A 4 -6.70 -0.26 -28.17
N ARG A 5 -6.62 0.11 -26.88
CA ARG A 5 -6.40 1.50 -26.46
C ARG A 5 -5.11 2.02 -27.09
N LYS A 6 -5.19 3.09 -27.88
CA LYS A 6 -4.00 3.83 -28.36
C LYS A 6 -3.27 4.33 -27.11
N ARG A 7 -2.00 3.92 -26.93
CA ARG A 7 -1.12 4.56 -25.94
C ARG A 7 -0.82 5.95 -26.48
N GLU A 8 -1.49 6.96 -25.95
CA GLU A 8 -1.06 8.35 -26.10
C GLU A 8 0.41 8.45 -25.66
N SER A 9 1.24 9.11 -26.47
CA SER A 9 2.65 9.31 -26.19
C SER A 9 2.77 10.05 -24.85
N LEU A 10 3.26 9.33 -23.84
CA LEU A 10 3.49 9.90 -22.52
C LEU A 10 4.41 11.13 -22.65
N PRO A 11 4.17 12.22 -21.91
CA PRO A 11 5.00 13.41 -21.96
C PRO A 11 6.46 13.06 -21.64
N VAL A 12 7.38 13.69 -22.37
CA VAL A 12 8.84 13.38 -22.45
C VAL A 12 9.58 13.57 -21.12
N CYS A 13 8.97 14.24 -20.15
CA CYS A 13 9.43 14.31 -18.77
C CYS A 13 8.26 14.59 -17.83
N GLY A 14 8.42 14.22 -16.56
CA GLY A 14 7.39 14.36 -15.53
C GLY A 14 7.15 15.80 -15.08
N ASN A 15 8.12 16.71 -15.23
CA ASN A 15 7.94 18.14 -14.97
C ASN A 15 8.57 18.97 -16.11
N PRO A 16 7.76 19.58 -16.99
CA PRO A 16 8.25 20.35 -18.13
C PRO A 16 8.96 21.65 -17.75
N LEU A 17 8.70 22.22 -16.56
CA LEU A 17 9.29 23.49 -16.13
C LEU A 17 10.79 23.36 -15.81
N TYR A 18 11.16 22.33 -15.05
CA TYR A 18 12.57 22.07 -14.73
C TYR A 18 13.40 21.79 -15.99
N LEU A 19 12.80 21.11 -16.97
CA LEU A 19 13.47 20.85 -18.24
C LEU A 19 13.69 22.15 -19.03
N ASN A 20 12.72 23.06 -19.03
CA ASN A 20 12.86 24.37 -19.68
C ASN A 20 13.95 25.23 -19.03
N TRP A 21 14.02 25.27 -17.69
CA TRP A 21 15.06 26.03 -16.98
C TRP A 21 16.46 25.46 -17.21
N VAL A 22 16.63 24.14 -17.19
CA VAL A 22 17.94 23.53 -17.45
C VAL A 22 18.38 23.73 -18.92
N ARG A 23 17.43 23.77 -19.87
CA ARG A 23 17.73 24.16 -21.26
C ARG A 23 18.16 25.62 -21.37
N GLN A 24 17.49 26.51 -20.65
CA GLN A 24 17.87 27.92 -20.60
C GLN A 24 19.28 28.10 -20.03
N TRP A 25 19.63 27.40 -18.94
CA TRP A 25 20.99 27.41 -18.40
C TRP A 25 22.03 26.82 -19.36
N GLU A 26 21.67 25.82 -20.17
CA GLU A 26 22.54 25.31 -21.23
C GLU A 26 22.84 26.37 -22.30
N GLU A 27 21.82 27.16 -22.66
CA GLU A 27 21.93 28.25 -23.64
C GLU A 27 22.73 29.44 -23.09
N GLU A 28 22.53 29.80 -21.82
CA GLU A 28 23.32 30.82 -21.13
C GLU A 28 24.80 30.39 -20.99
N ALA A 29 25.06 29.14 -20.66
CA ALA A 29 26.43 28.60 -20.64
C ALA A 29 27.07 28.54 -22.04
N ARG A 30 26.25 28.43 -23.10
CA ARG A 30 26.72 28.53 -24.50
C ARG A 30 27.10 29.96 -24.85
N GLN A 31 26.32 30.96 -24.41
CA GLN A 31 26.60 32.38 -24.63
C GLN A 31 27.82 32.87 -23.85
N ARG A 32 28.07 32.29 -22.66
CA ARG A 32 29.26 32.59 -21.84
C ARG A 32 30.51 31.79 -22.24
N GLU A 33 30.40 30.93 -23.25
CA GLU A 33 31.44 29.98 -23.69
C GLU A 33 31.97 29.03 -22.60
N ASP A 34 31.20 28.84 -21.52
CA ASP A 34 31.56 27.97 -20.41
C ASP A 34 31.31 26.49 -20.74
N ARG A 35 32.31 25.87 -21.36
CA ARG A 35 32.24 24.48 -21.87
C ARG A 35 31.88 23.45 -20.79
N ASN A 36 32.36 23.65 -19.56
CA ASN A 36 32.11 22.75 -18.44
C ASN A 36 30.65 22.83 -17.97
N LEU A 37 30.11 24.04 -17.81
CA LEU A 37 28.72 24.27 -17.41
C LEU A 37 27.74 23.79 -18.48
N ARG A 38 28.06 24.05 -19.76
CA ARG A 38 27.26 23.54 -20.87
C ARG A 38 27.19 22.01 -20.87
N PHE A 39 28.28 21.32 -20.57
CA PHE A 39 28.29 19.85 -20.47
C PHE A 39 27.46 19.34 -19.29
N THR A 40 27.53 19.99 -18.11
CA THR A 40 26.75 19.58 -16.94
C THR A 40 25.26 19.79 -17.15
N TYR A 41 24.84 20.92 -17.71
CA TYR A 41 23.42 21.18 -18.02
C TYR A 41 22.89 20.23 -19.09
N LYS A 42 23.68 19.96 -20.15
CA LYS A 42 23.33 18.94 -21.14
C LYS A 42 23.12 17.56 -20.51
N LYS A 43 23.99 17.15 -19.56
CA LYS A 43 23.80 15.90 -18.81
C LYS A 43 22.55 15.93 -17.93
N ALA A 44 22.27 17.05 -17.27
CA ALA A 44 21.09 17.23 -16.41
C ALA A 44 19.77 17.11 -17.20
N THR A 45 19.70 17.62 -18.44
CA THR A 45 18.50 17.44 -19.30
C THR A 45 18.19 15.96 -19.56
N SER A 46 19.22 15.14 -19.79
CA SER A 46 19.06 13.70 -19.99
C SER A 46 18.56 12.98 -18.73
N ILE A 47 19.02 13.40 -17.55
CA ILE A 47 18.58 12.84 -16.27
C ILE A 47 17.13 13.23 -16.00
N LEU A 48 16.76 14.49 -16.23
CA LEU A 48 15.40 15.01 -16.06
C LEU A 48 14.40 14.35 -17.02
N SER A 49 14.81 14.01 -18.24
CA SER A 49 13.98 13.22 -19.17
C SER A 49 13.68 11.81 -18.65
N GLY A 50 14.58 11.24 -17.83
CA GLY A 50 14.36 9.95 -17.15
C GLY A 50 13.36 10.02 -15.98
N ILE A 51 13.03 11.21 -15.49
CA ILE A 51 12.07 11.39 -14.40
C ILE A 51 10.66 11.43 -15.01
N GLY A 52 9.93 10.32 -14.88
CA GLY A 52 8.56 10.22 -15.37
C GLY A 52 7.51 10.92 -14.48
N PRO A 53 6.26 11.08 -14.96
CA PRO A 53 5.19 11.78 -14.24
C PRO A 53 4.92 11.24 -12.84
N LYS A 54 5.02 9.92 -12.65
CA LYS A 54 4.81 9.28 -11.34
C LYS A 54 5.79 9.76 -10.28
N ILE A 55 7.07 9.87 -10.64
CA ILE A 55 8.10 10.31 -9.71
C ILE A 55 7.86 11.77 -9.34
N VAL A 56 7.46 12.61 -10.30
CA VAL A 56 7.10 14.01 -10.04
C VAL A 56 5.92 14.13 -9.09
N THR A 57 4.82 13.40 -9.32
CA THR A 57 3.68 13.42 -8.39
C THR A 57 4.06 12.96 -6.98
N GLN A 58 5.01 12.04 -6.86
CA GLN A 58 5.49 11.54 -5.58
C GLN A 58 6.39 12.56 -4.87
N LEU A 59 7.23 13.28 -5.63
CA LEU A 59 8.06 14.38 -5.12
C LEU A 59 7.20 15.56 -4.67
N GLU A 60 6.19 15.96 -5.45
CA GLU A 60 5.25 17.02 -5.10
C GLU A 60 4.47 16.70 -3.83
N LYS A 61 4.00 15.46 -3.69
CA LYS A 61 3.33 15.00 -2.47
C LYS A 61 4.24 15.10 -1.25
N ARG A 62 5.51 14.67 -1.38
CA ARG A 62 6.48 14.72 -0.28
C ARG A 62 6.88 16.15 0.06
N TRP A 63 6.98 17.01 -0.94
CA TRP A 63 7.19 18.45 -0.76
C TRP A 63 6.04 19.10 -0.01
N ALA A 64 4.78 18.82 -0.37
CA ALA A 64 3.62 19.34 0.34
C ALA A 64 3.58 18.91 1.81
N GLN A 65 3.98 17.66 2.11
CA GLN A 65 4.11 17.18 3.49
C GLN A 65 5.17 17.97 4.25
N HIS A 66 6.37 18.11 3.68
CA HIS A 66 7.46 18.88 4.30
C HIS A 66 7.10 20.36 4.51
N CYS A 67 6.38 20.99 3.57
CA CYS A 67 5.85 22.34 3.73
C CYS A 67 4.88 22.44 4.92
N THR A 68 4.03 21.42 5.12
CA THR A 68 3.10 21.37 6.24
C THR A 68 3.83 21.24 7.57
N ASP A 69 4.84 20.35 7.62
CA ASP A 69 5.59 20.04 8.85
C ASP A 69 6.53 21.18 9.26
N HIS A 70 7.09 21.92 8.29
CA HIS A 70 8.03 23.02 8.54
C HIS A 70 7.40 24.42 8.45
N GLY A 71 6.07 24.52 8.26
CA GLY A 71 5.36 25.80 8.18
C GLY A 71 5.77 26.67 6.97
N ILE A 72 6.32 26.06 5.91
CA ILE A 72 6.74 26.77 4.69
C ILE A 72 5.50 26.95 3.81
N PHE A 73 5.00 28.18 3.69
CA PHE A 73 3.86 28.51 2.84
C PHE A 73 4.12 28.10 1.38
N ASN A 74 3.29 27.21 0.85
CA ASN A 74 3.35 26.77 -0.55
C ASN A 74 2.43 27.66 -1.41
N PRO A 75 2.95 28.46 -2.35
CA PRO A 75 2.15 29.38 -3.16
C PRO A 75 1.33 28.71 -4.28
N THR A 76 1.43 27.37 -4.46
CA THR A 76 0.82 26.68 -5.62
C THR A 76 -0.54 26.01 -5.32
N SER A 77 -1.08 26.16 -4.10
CA SER A 77 -2.49 25.78 -3.90
C SER A 77 -3.37 26.85 -4.53
N PRO A 78 -4.21 26.56 -5.54
CA PRO A 78 -5.24 27.50 -5.94
C PRO A 78 -6.08 27.84 -4.71
N PRO A 79 -6.41 29.12 -4.47
CA PRO A 79 -7.15 29.52 -3.28
C PRO A 79 -8.49 28.80 -3.29
N ARG A 80 -8.70 27.98 -2.26
CA ARG A 80 -9.99 27.34 -2.01
C ARG A 80 -10.93 28.43 -1.53
N ALA A 81 -11.61 29.09 -2.47
CA ALA A 81 -12.68 30.03 -2.20
C ALA A 81 -13.71 29.34 -1.29
N THR A 82 -13.84 29.88 -0.09
CA THR A 82 -14.92 29.62 0.86
C THR A 82 -16.00 30.65 0.61
N GLU A 83 -17.01 30.33 -0.17
CA GLU A 83 -18.27 31.10 -0.20
C GLU A 83 -19.45 30.13 -0.34
N ASP A 84 -20.28 30.11 0.70
CA ASP A 84 -21.57 29.43 0.80
C ASP A 84 -22.63 30.17 -0.03
N ALA A 85 -23.40 29.48 -0.87
CA ALA A 85 -24.81 29.77 -1.20
C ALA A 85 -25.39 28.78 -2.25
N GLU A 86 -26.34 27.96 -1.79
CA GLU A 86 -27.55 27.41 -2.43
C GLU A 86 -27.65 27.10 -3.95
N THR A 87 -28.03 25.83 -4.19
CA THR A 87 -29.06 25.33 -5.16
C THR A 87 -28.62 24.47 -6.36
N SER A 88 -29.07 23.20 -6.27
CA SER A 88 -29.44 22.23 -7.33
C SER A 88 -28.38 21.43 -8.13
N THR A 89 -28.34 20.13 -7.79
CA THR A 89 -28.48 18.94 -8.67
C THR A 89 -27.50 18.72 -9.82
N THR A 90 -26.43 17.95 -9.58
CA THR A 90 -26.19 16.58 -10.12
C THR A 90 -24.72 16.16 -9.89
N ALA A 91 -24.55 14.91 -9.43
CA ALA A 91 -23.26 14.34 -9.03
C ALA A 91 -22.29 14.12 -10.21
N PRO A 92 -20.97 14.08 -9.94
CA PRO A 92 -20.34 12.78 -9.90
C PRO A 92 -19.53 12.55 -8.62
N ALA A 93 -19.60 11.32 -8.10
CA ALA A 93 -19.13 10.90 -6.80
C ALA A 93 -17.64 11.18 -6.56
N ARG A 94 -17.35 12.19 -5.71
CA ARG A 94 -16.04 12.37 -5.09
C ARG A 94 -15.78 11.20 -4.14
N LYS A 95 -14.72 10.44 -4.41
CA LYS A 95 -14.24 9.35 -3.54
C LYS A 95 -13.89 9.94 -2.16
N LYS A 96 -14.77 9.71 -1.19
CA LYS A 96 -14.49 9.97 0.23
C LYS A 96 -13.18 9.27 0.59
N THR A 97 -12.20 10.02 1.03
CA THR A 97 -11.05 9.51 1.79
C THR A 97 -11.61 8.81 3.02
N ARG A 98 -11.67 7.47 2.99
CA ARG A 98 -12.16 6.66 4.11
C ARG A 98 -11.16 6.80 5.25
N THR A 99 -11.52 7.60 6.24
CA THR A 99 -10.95 7.56 7.57
C THR A 99 -10.92 6.10 8.08
N GLY A 100 -9.73 5.66 8.50
CA GLY A 100 -9.51 4.68 9.57
C GLY A 100 -10.22 3.32 9.55
N ARG A 101 -10.72 2.79 8.43
CA ARG A 101 -11.32 1.44 8.48
C ARG A 101 -10.25 0.40 8.79
N LEU A 102 -10.48 -0.33 9.90
CA LEU A 102 -9.78 -1.55 10.27
C LEU A 102 -9.73 -2.47 9.04
N TYR A 103 -8.56 -2.99 8.73
CA TYR A 103 -8.37 -3.86 7.57
C TYR A 103 -9.19 -5.14 7.77
N VAL A 104 -10.11 -5.42 6.86
CA VAL A 104 -10.87 -6.67 6.84
C VAL A 104 -10.48 -7.43 5.57
N PRO A 105 -9.84 -8.61 5.69
CA PRO A 105 -9.44 -9.38 4.52
C PRO A 105 -10.67 -9.92 3.77
N ARG A 106 -10.52 -10.12 2.46
CA ARG A 106 -11.54 -10.77 1.64
C ARG A 106 -11.66 -12.25 2.04
N HIS A 107 -12.88 -12.77 2.04
CA HIS A 107 -13.17 -14.19 2.25
C HIS A 107 -12.30 -15.10 1.36
N ARG A 108 -11.78 -16.19 1.93
CA ARG A 108 -10.89 -17.19 1.30
C ARG A 108 -9.58 -16.64 0.68
N SER A 109 -9.21 -15.40 0.99
CA SER A 109 -7.91 -14.85 0.62
C SER A 109 -6.78 -15.42 1.50
N GLY A 110 -5.52 -15.31 1.04
CA GLY A 110 -4.37 -15.71 1.85
C GLY A 110 -4.30 -15.01 3.22
N ALA A 111 -4.70 -13.73 3.29
CA ALA A 111 -4.70 -12.97 4.54
C ALA A 111 -5.74 -13.51 5.53
N PHE A 112 -6.92 -13.86 5.02
CA PHE A 112 -8.01 -14.46 5.79
C PHE A 112 -7.58 -15.82 6.35
N ALA A 113 -6.98 -16.66 5.51
CA ALA A 113 -6.52 -17.98 5.90
C ALA A 113 -5.39 -17.97 6.94
N LEU A 114 -4.46 -17.00 6.85
CA LEU A 114 -3.38 -16.86 7.84
C LEU A 114 -3.92 -16.47 9.23
N LEU A 115 -4.93 -15.61 9.31
CA LEU A 115 -5.56 -15.25 10.59
C LEU A 115 -6.28 -16.44 11.22
N LEU A 116 -7.07 -17.18 10.45
CA LEU A 116 -7.76 -18.38 10.95
C LEU A 116 -6.79 -19.51 11.31
N GLY A 117 -5.73 -19.69 10.51
CA GLY A 117 -4.69 -20.68 10.78
C GLY A 117 -3.92 -20.37 12.06
N LEU A 118 -3.60 -19.10 12.32
CA LEU A 118 -3.00 -18.69 13.59
C LEU A 118 -3.94 -18.89 14.78
N LEU A 119 -5.20 -18.48 14.64
CA LEU A 119 -6.20 -18.67 15.70
C LEU A 119 -6.33 -20.15 16.08
N LYS A 120 -6.38 -21.04 15.09
CA LYS A 120 -6.40 -22.49 15.31
C LYS A 120 -5.18 -23.00 16.05
N LEU A 121 -3.98 -22.53 15.69
CA LEU A 121 -2.75 -22.94 16.36
C LEU A 121 -2.70 -22.43 17.81
N GLU A 122 -3.21 -21.23 18.06
CA GLU A 122 -3.33 -20.64 19.40
C GLU A 122 -4.34 -21.39 20.27
N LEU A 123 -5.44 -21.89 19.69
CA LEU A 123 -6.41 -22.74 20.40
C LEU A 123 -5.86 -24.12 20.79
N VAL A 124 -4.85 -24.61 20.08
CA VAL A 124 -4.19 -25.91 20.33
C VAL A 124 -2.86 -25.73 21.09
N ASP A 125 -2.55 -24.50 21.53
CA ASP A 125 -1.27 -24.13 22.14
C ASP A 125 -0.03 -24.58 21.35
N GLN A 126 -0.16 -24.63 20.01
CA GLN A 126 0.89 -25.08 19.12
C GLN A 126 1.73 -23.90 18.61
N THR A 127 3.04 -24.11 18.51
CA THR A 127 3.96 -23.09 17.98
C THR A 127 3.69 -22.82 16.48
N ALA A 128 3.39 -21.56 16.16
CA ALA A 128 3.11 -21.12 14.81
C ALA A 128 4.38 -20.72 14.05
N THR A 129 5.17 -21.73 13.67
CA THR A 129 6.26 -21.57 12.72
C THR A 129 5.73 -21.36 11.30
N ARG A 130 6.58 -20.90 10.38
CA ARG A 130 6.23 -20.78 8.95
C ARG A 130 5.66 -22.06 8.33
N ALA A 131 6.18 -23.23 8.71
CA ALA A 131 5.74 -24.50 8.16
C ALA A 131 4.37 -24.91 8.71
N THR A 132 4.22 -24.90 10.04
CA THR A 132 2.96 -25.26 10.71
C THR A 132 1.83 -24.31 10.35
N LEU A 133 2.11 -23.00 10.29
CA LEU A 133 1.13 -22.00 9.87
C LEU A 133 0.67 -22.20 8.42
N ARG A 134 1.59 -22.49 7.50
CA ARG A 134 1.21 -22.76 6.10
C ARG A 134 0.25 -23.93 5.99
N GLN A 135 0.51 -25.01 6.73
CA GLN A 135 -0.33 -26.21 6.73
C GLN A 135 -1.71 -25.94 7.36
N ALA A 136 -1.74 -25.24 8.50
CA ALA A 136 -2.97 -24.88 9.19
C ALA A 136 -3.84 -23.91 8.37
N ALA A 137 -3.24 -22.99 7.62
CA ALA A 137 -3.95 -22.00 6.81
C ALA A 137 -4.43 -22.53 5.45
N ALA A 138 -3.77 -23.56 4.89
CA ALA A 138 -4.10 -24.12 3.56
C ALA A 138 -5.60 -24.41 3.30
N PRO A 139 -6.39 -25.01 4.22
CA PRO A 139 -7.80 -25.31 3.95
C PRO A 139 -8.71 -24.08 3.87
N TYR A 140 -8.25 -22.91 4.35
CA TYR A 140 -9.06 -21.69 4.42
C TYR A 140 -8.80 -20.72 3.28
N THR A 141 -8.01 -21.10 2.27
CA THR A 141 -7.69 -20.24 1.11
C THR A 141 -7.95 -20.92 -0.23
N ASP A 142 -8.33 -20.12 -1.23
CA ASP A 142 -8.39 -20.55 -2.64
C ASP A 142 -7.05 -20.45 -3.37
N THR A 143 -6.07 -19.78 -2.76
CA THR A 143 -4.75 -19.54 -3.35
C THR A 143 -3.71 -20.41 -2.67
N SER A 144 -2.87 -21.11 -3.43
CA SER A 144 -1.81 -21.92 -2.82
C SER A 144 -0.73 -21.04 -2.17
N PHE A 145 -0.16 -21.54 -1.07
CA PHE A 145 0.93 -20.90 -0.34
C PHE A 145 2.31 -21.17 -0.97
N ASP A 146 2.45 -22.25 -1.72
CA ASP A 146 3.73 -22.70 -2.29
C ASP A 146 3.83 -22.34 -3.77
N VAL A 147 2.74 -22.50 -4.53
CA VAL A 147 2.72 -22.29 -5.97
C VAL A 147 1.75 -21.15 -6.33
N PRO A 148 2.18 -20.12 -7.07
CA PRO A 148 1.27 -19.06 -7.50
C PRO A 148 0.29 -19.61 -8.52
N ALA A 149 -0.96 -19.13 -8.48
CA ALA A 149 -1.97 -19.52 -9.46
C ALA A 149 -1.56 -19.10 -10.89
N PRO A 150 -2.00 -19.81 -11.94
CA PRO A 150 -1.69 -19.46 -13.32
C PRO A 150 -2.05 -18.00 -13.64
N GLY A 151 -1.07 -17.23 -14.14
CA GLY A 151 -1.24 -15.81 -14.43
C GLY A 151 -1.08 -14.85 -13.23
N MET A 152 -0.87 -15.38 -12.02
CA MET A 152 -0.59 -14.60 -10.81
C MET A 152 0.89 -14.72 -10.43
N ARG A 153 1.47 -13.63 -9.90
CA ARG A 153 2.88 -13.60 -9.46
C ARG A 153 3.06 -13.88 -7.97
N TYR A 154 1.99 -13.82 -7.21
CA TYR A 154 2.02 -13.84 -5.76
C TYR A 154 1.29 -15.07 -5.22
N THR A 155 1.85 -15.68 -4.18
CA THR A 155 1.24 -16.78 -3.43
C THR A 155 0.40 -16.24 -2.28
N ALA A 156 -0.42 -17.11 -1.67
CA ALA A 156 -1.13 -16.76 -0.44
C ALA A 156 -0.19 -16.31 0.69
N TRP A 157 1.07 -16.73 0.68
CA TRP A 157 2.05 -16.29 1.69
C TRP A 157 2.40 -14.79 1.57
N SER A 158 2.22 -14.19 0.40
CA SER A 158 2.53 -12.77 0.18
C SER A 158 1.73 -11.82 1.09
N SER A 159 0.53 -12.23 1.53
CA SER A 159 -0.27 -11.45 2.48
C SER A 159 0.29 -11.42 3.90
N MET A 160 1.27 -12.25 4.24
CA MET A 160 1.91 -12.24 5.55
C MET A 160 2.57 -10.90 5.86
N ASN A 161 3.28 -10.33 4.88
CA ASN A 161 3.93 -9.03 5.02
C ASN A 161 2.90 -7.90 5.21
N LEU A 162 1.75 -8.01 4.54
CA LEU A 162 0.65 -7.06 4.73
C LEU A 162 0.11 -7.13 6.17
N LEU A 163 -0.14 -8.33 6.69
CA LEU A 163 -0.64 -8.51 8.06
C LEU A 163 0.35 -8.01 9.12
N LEU A 164 1.65 -8.22 8.93
CA LEU A 164 2.71 -7.63 9.76
C LEU A 164 2.68 -6.10 9.69
N SER A 165 2.58 -5.51 8.49
CA SER A 165 2.51 -4.06 8.30
C SER A 165 1.23 -3.42 8.86
N LYS A 166 0.19 -4.23 9.06
CA LYS A 166 -1.09 -3.84 9.67
C LYS A 166 -1.14 -4.14 11.17
N GLU A 167 -0.05 -4.65 11.75
CA GLU A 167 0.06 -4.97 13.17
C GLU A 167 -1.03 -5.95 13.65
N LEU A 168 -1.48 -6.84 12.75
CA LEU A 168 -2.44 -7.91 13.08
C LEU A 168 -1.71 -9.19 13.50
N ILE A 169 -0.47 -9.35 13.07
CA ILE A 169 0.41 -10.46 13.40
C ILE A 169 1.74 -9.86 13.86
N VAL A 170 2.39 -10.52 14.80
CA VAL A 170 3.79 -10.25 15.15
C VAL A 170 4.63 -11.48 14.85
N ALA A 171 5.91 -11.26 14.60
CA ALA A 171 6.89 -12.30 14.35
C ALA A 171 8.01 -12.18 15.38
N THR A 172 8.27 -13.24 16.13
CA THR A 172 9.22 -13.27 17.25
C THR A 172 10.16 -14.46 17.16
N GLY A 173 11.36 -14.32 17.73
CA GLY A 173 12.31 -15.43 17.91
C GLY A 173 13.11 -15.85 16.67
N ARG A 174 13.91 -16.91 16.88
CA ARG A 174 14.71 -17.62 15.87
C ARG A 174 14.74 -19.11 16.27
N PRO A 175 14.00 -20.00 15.59
CA PRO A 175 13.22 -19.80 14.36
C PRO A 175 12.05 -18.83 14.52
N MET A 176 11.60 -18.22 13.41
CA MET A 176 10.53 -17.22 13.40
C MET A 176 9.20 -17.87 13.78
N VAL A 177 8.62 -17.43 14.89
CA VAL A 177 7.30 -17.80 15.39
C VAL A 177 6.36 -16.62 15.16
N TYR A 178 5.15 -16.89 14.69
CA TYR A 178 4.14 -15.88 14.44
C TYR A 178 3.05 -15.97 15.49
N SER A 179 2.56 -14.84 15.98
CA SER A 179 1.41 -14.81 16.90
C SER A 179 0.46 -13.67 16.56
N LEU A 180 -0.79 -13.79 16.97
CA LEU A 180 -1.79 -12.75 16.80
C LEU A 180 -1.54 -11.61 17.81
N THR A 181 -1.73 -10.37 17.37
CA THR A 181 -1.86 -9.23 18.28
C THR A 181 -3.26 -9.20 18.87
N PRO A 182 -3.54 -8.40 19.92
CA PRO A 182 -4.90 -8.25 20.44
C PRO A 182 -5.90 -7.83 19.36
N SER A 183 -5.51 -6.87 18.51
CA SER A 183 -6.30 -6.44 17.34
C SER A 183 -6.48 -7.55 16.31
N GLY A 184 -5.43 -8.34 16.07
CA GLY A 184 -5.48 -9.51 15.19
C GLY A 184 -6.39 -10.61 15.71
N ASN A 185 -6.39 -10.86 17.02
CA ASN A 185 -7.20 -11.89 17.67
C ASN A 185 -8.69 -11.54 17.58
N MET A 186 -9.06 -10.28 17.89
CA MET A 186 -10.44 -9.81 17.71
C MET A 186 -10.93 -9.98 16.27
N LEU A 187 -10.09 -9.62 15.29
CA LEU A 187 -10.45 -9.76 13.88
C LEU A 187 -10.58 -11.24 13.49
N ALA A 188 -9.64 -12.09 13.91
CA ALA A 188 -9.65 -13.52 13.62
C ALA A 188 -10.89 -14.21 14.23
N GLU A 189 -11.25 -13.88 15.47
CA GLU A 189 -12.47 -14.38 16.10
C GLU A 189 -13.73 -13.93 15.34
N GLN A 190 -13.80 -12.66 14.94
CA GLN A 190 -14.94 -12.16 14.18
C GLN A 190 -15.08 -12.93 12.86
N LEU A 191 -13.97 -13.19 12.17
CA LEU A 191 -13.95 -14.00 10.94
C LEU A 191 -14.36 -15.45 11.20
N ALA A 192 -13.88 -16.06 12.29
CA ALA A 192 -14.24 -17.42 12.67
C ALA A 192 -15.75 -17.54 12.96
N ARG A 193 -16.32 -16.59 13.72
CA ARG A 193 -17.76 -16.53 14.01
C ARG A 193 -18.59 -16.37 12.74
N THR A 194 -18.15 -15.54 11.80
CA THR A 194 -18.89 -15.35 10.53
C THR A 194 -18.92 -16.61 9.67
N GLU A 195 -17.90 -17.46 9.76
CA GLU A 195 -17.84 -18.74 9.04
C GLU A 195 -18.44 -19.91 9.83
N GLY A 196 -18.77 -19.71 11.11
CA GLY A 196 -19.16 -20.80 12.01
C GLY A 196 -18.02 -21.78 12.31
N LEU A 197 -16.76 -21.32 12.25
CA LEU A 197 -15.57 -22.13 12.54
C LEU A 197 -15.13 -21.94 13.99
N PHE A 198 -14.60 -22.99 14.60
CA PHE A 198 -13.98 -22.97 15.94
C PHE A 198 -14.92 -22.51 17.07
N ALA A 199 -16.25 -22.63 16.90
CA ALA A 199 -17.22 -22.13 17.86
C ALA A 199 -17.08 -22.79 19.24
N ASP A 200 -16.95 -24.11 19.29
CA ASP A 200 -16.78 -24.85 20.54
C ASP A 200 -15.44 -24.51 21.20
N GLU A 201 -14.34 -24.53 20.45
CA GLU A 201 -12.99 -24.27 20.98
C GLU A 201 -12.85 -22.84 21.54
N LEU A 202 -13.46 -21.85 20.86
CA LEU A 202 -13.50 -20.46 21.33
C LEU A 202 -14.34 -20.29 22.61
N ALA A 203 -15.42 -21.06 22.77
CA ALA A 203 -16.22 -21.04 24.00
C ALA A 203 -15.40 -21.53 25.20
N HIS A 204 -14.72 -22.67 25.07
CA HIS A 204 -13.85 -23.23 26.10
C HIS A 204 -12.71 -22.27 26.47
N ARG A 205 -12.09 -21.60 25.49
CA ARG A 205 -11.05 -20.59 25.74
C ARG A 205 -11.55 -19.40 26.55
N ASN A 206 -12.74 -18.90 26.23
CA ASN A 206 -13.31 -17.73 26.93
C ASN A 206 -13.73 -18.04 28.36
N GLU A 207 -14.20 -19.27 28.61
CA GLU A 207 -14.49 -19.76 29.97
C GLU A 207 -13.22 -19.88 30.80
N ALA A 208 -12.16 -20.47 30.23
CA ALA A 208 -10.86 -20.58 30.90
C ALA A 208 -10.20 -19.22 31.21
N ALA A 209 -10.49 -18.18 30.42
CA ALA A 209 -9.98 -16.83 30.64
C ALA A 209 -10.80 -16.01 31.67
N SER A 210 -11.99 -16.47 32.05
CA SER A 210 -12.88 -15.80 33.02
C SER A 210 -12.84 -16.44 34.41
N ALA A 211 -12.14 -17.55 34.58
CA ALA A 211 -11.86 -18.21 35.85
C ALA A 211 -10.52 -17.72 36.44
#